data_AF-D3AKP3-F1
#
_entry.id   AF-D3AKP3-F1
#
_cell.length_a   1.000
_cell.length_b   1.000
_cell.length_c   1.000
_cell.angle_alpha   90.00
_cell.angle_beta   90.00
_cell.angle_gamma   90.00
#
_symmetry.space_group_name_H-M   'P 1'
#
loop_
_entity.id
_entity.type
_entity.pdbx_description
1 polymer ?
#
loop_
_entity_poly.entity_id
_entity_poly.type
_entity_poly.pdbx_seq_one_letter_code
_entity_poly.pdbx_strand_id
1 'polypeptide(L)'
;MKMKRLGTLPDCSDVLEVMIANGSGMTASIMTYGAVIKNLYVPGENGKADDVVLGQNTLEEYRRNPSCSAAVIGRVANRIRGGEFHVNGRGYWLERNDRGNCLHSGSAGYATKNFHIAAGGDDWVTLYWKDSAADGFPDSVSLEVTYRVTEDDALDIRYRLVPEEDTPVNLTNHAYFNLSGGRDADVLNHELRLMADFYTPAAPDMIPTGEIRKVEGTNLDFTGRRKLSEVL
;
A
#
# COMPACT_ATOMS: atom_id res chain seq x y z
N MET A 1 -7.39 -4.02 -22.31
CA MET A 1 -6.68 -4.59 -21.13
C MET A 1 -5.57 -5.56 -21.54
N LYS A 2 -4.30 -5.19 -21.32
CA LYS A 2 -3.14 -6.07 -21.56
C LYS A 2 -2.76 -6.79 -20.27
N MET A 3 -2.62 -8.12 -20.31
CA MET A 3 -2.26 -8.91 -19.13
C MET A 3 -1.32 -10.07 -19.47
N LYS A 4 -0.54 -10.52 -18.49
CA LYS A 4 0.32 -11.71 -18.58
C LYS A 4 0.34 -12.48 -17.26
N ARG A 5 0.61 -13.78 -17.32
CA ARG A 5 0.84 -14.60 -16.13
C ARG A 5 2.25 -14.37 -15.58
N LEU A 6 2.37 -14.10 -14.29
CA LEU A 6 3.66 -13.97 -13.59
C LEU A 6 4.14 -15.25 -12.94
N GLY A 7 3.21 -16.11 -12.54
CA GLY A 7 3.51 -17.38 -11.88
C GLY A 7 2.25 -17.99 -11.29
N THR A 8 2.44 -19.02 -10.49
CA THR A 8 1.37 -19.77 -9.86
C THR A 8 1.73 -19.95 -8.38
N LEU A 9 0.74 -19.80 -7.51
CA LEU A 9 0.88 -20.02 -6.07
C LEU A 9 0.79 -21.52 -5.71
N PRO A 10 1.16 -21.93 -4.49
CA PRO A 10 1.07 -23.33 -4.06
C PRO A 10 -0.34 -23.92 -4.09
N ASP A 11 -1.38 -23.07 -4.03
CA ASP A 11 -2.79 -23.47 -4.18
C ASP A 11 -3.22 -23.61 -5.65
N CYS A 12 -2.27 -23.59 -6.57
CA CYS A 12 -2.46 -23.64 -8.03
C CYS A 12 -3.18 -22.42 -8.63
N SER A 13 -3.40 -21.35 -7.87
CA SER A 13 -3.94 -20.11 -8.42
C SER A 13 -2.89 -19.33 -9.22
N ASP A 14 -3.27 -18.86 -10.40
CA ASP A 14 -2.40 -18.03 -11.23
C ASP A 14 -2.35 -16.59 -10.70
N VAL A 15 -1.15 -16.00 -10.73
CA VAL A 15 -0.93 -14.58 -10.46
C VAL A 15 -0.75 -13.86 -11.78
N LEU A 16 -1.53 -12.79 -11.98
CA LEU A 16 -1.55 -12.01 -13.20
C LEU A 16 -0.92 -10.64 -12.97
N GLU A 17 -0.27 -10.11 -14.01
CA GLU A 17 0.13 -8.71 -14.12
C GLU A 17 -0.72 -8.05 -15.20
N VAL A 18 -1.38 -6.96 -14.85
CA VAL A 18 -2.22 -6.15 -15.74
C VAL A 18 -1.52 -4.82 -15.97
N MET A 19 -1.30 -4.48 -17.24
CA MET A 19 -0.72 -3.20 -17.62
C MET A 19 -1.84 -2.22 -17.99
N ILE A 20 -1.83 -1.07 -17.35
CA ILE A 20 -2.72 0.07 -17.59
C ILE A 20 -1.91 1.28 -18.05
N ALA A 21 -2.45 2.06 -18.99
CA ALA A 21 -1.73 3.17 -19.61
C ALA A 21 -2.70 4.28 -20.04
N ASN A 22 -2.25 5.53 -19.96
CA ASN A 22 -2.94 6.66 -20.59
C ASN A 22 -2.35 6.99 -21.97
N GLY A 23 -2.89 8.02 -22.63
CA GLY A 23 -2.42 8.48 -23.94
C GLY A 23 -1.12 9.30 -23.91
N SER A 24 -0.73 9.86 -22.77
CA SER A 24 0.49 10.69 -22.60
C SER A 24 1.76 9.88 -22.31
N GLY A 25 1.62 8.56 -22.08
CA GLY A 25 2.75 7.65 -21.95
C GLY A 25 3.07 7.22 -20.52
N MET A 26 2.27 7.64 -19.53
CA MET A 26 2.34 7.06 -18.19
C MET A 26 1.73 5.67 -18.18
N THR A 27 2.41 4.73 -17.52
CA THR A 27 1.95 3.33 -17.43
C THR A 27 2.15 2.77 -16.03
N ALA A 28 1.26 1.87 -15.63
CA ALA A 28 1.42 1.10 -14.40
C ALA A 28 1.18 -0.39 -14.65
N SER A 29 1.96 -1.23 -13.97
CA SER A 29 1.75 -2.68 -13.93
C SER A 29 1.20 -3.07 -12.56
N ILE A 30 -0.01 -3.63 -12.53
CA ILE A 30 -0.69 -4.07 -11.32
C ILE A 30 -0.68 -5.59 -11.24
N MET A 31 -0.19 -6.14 -10.13
CA MET A 31 -0.15 -7.57 -9.87
C MET A 31 -1.32 -7.99 -8.98
N THR A 32 -1.98 -9.13 -9.30
CA THR A 32 -3.12 -9.62 -8.51
C THR A 32 -2.73 -10.05 -7.10
N TYR A 33 -1.53 -10.61 -6.91
CA TYR A 33 -0.97 -10.90 -5.61
C TYR A 33 -0.70 -9.60 -4.84
N GLY A 34 -1.36 -9.44 -3.69
CA GLY A 34 -1.31 -8.26 -2.85
C GLY A 34 -1.92 -7.00 -3.47
N ALA A 35 -2.58 -7.12 -4.64
CA ALA A 35 -2.99 -5.98 -5.46
C ALA A 35 -1.86 -4.95 -5.64
N VAL A 36 -0.63 -5.45 -5.88
CA VAL A 36 0.62 -4.67 -5.85
C VAL A 36 0.77 -3.76 -7.07
N ILE A 37 1.22 -2.53 -6.85
CA ILE A 37 1.77 -1.68 -7.92
C ILE A 37 3.20 -2.17 -8.19
N LYS A 38 3.37 -3.02 -9.20
CA LYS A 38 4.66 -3.65 -9.49
C LYS A 38 5.64 -2.68 -10.15
N ASN A 39 5.14 -1.85 -11.06
CA ASN A 39 5.90 -0.80 -11.76
C ASN A 39 5.00 0.42 -11.95
N LEU A 40 5.60 1.61 -11.91
CA LEU A 40 4.95 2.87 -12.27
C LEU A 40 5.91 3.71 -13.10
N TYR A 41 5.71 3.69 -14.42
CA TYR A 41 6.53 4.45 -15.35
C TYR A 41 5.94 5.84 -15.55
N VAL A 42 6.65 6.87 -15.08
CA VAL A 42 6.23 8.27 -15.16
C VAL A 42 7.10 9.00 -16.19
N PRO A 43 6.51 9.68 -17.19
CA PRO A 43 7.27 10.48 -18.16
C PRO A 43 8.04 11.61 -17.46
N GLY A 44 9.36 11.69 -17.70
CA GLY A 44 10.19 12.81 -17.28
C GLY A 44 10.29 13.92 -18.34
N GLU A 45 10.99 15.01 -18.01
CA GLU A 45 11.18 16.18 -18.90
C GLU A 45 11.84 15.84 -20.25
N ASN A 46 12.60 14.75 -20.32
CA ASN A 46 13.26 14.28 -21.53
C ASN A 46 12.37 13.36 -22.40
N GLY A 47 11.09 13.19 -22.02
CA GLY A 47 10.13 12.32 -22.69
C GLY A 47 10.35 10.82 -22.47
N LYS A 48 11.32 10.42 -21.64
CA LYS A 48 11.52 9.02 -21.22
C LYS A 48 10.77 8.77 -19.93
N ALA A 49 10.08 7.65 -19.85
CA ALA A 49 9.41 7.22 -18.63
C ALA A 49 10.35 6.38 -17.76
N ASP A 50 10.46 6.74 -16.49
CA ASP A 50 11.25 6.02 -15.48
C ASP A 50 10.33 5.29 -14.51
N ASP A 51 10.72 4.09 -14.06
CA ASP A 51 10.00 3.39 -12.99
C ASP A 51 10.32 4.04 -11.63
N VAL A 52 9.34 4.68 -11.02
CA VAL A 52 9.52 5.43 -9.78
C VAL A 52 9.10 4.66 -8.53
N VAL A 53 8.59 3.43 -8.66
CA VAL A 53 8.18 2.59 -7.53
C VAL A 53 9.23 1.51 -7.27
N LEU A 54 9.64 1.36 -6.01
CA LEU A 54 10.52 0.29 -5.58
C LEU A 54 9.72 -1.01 -5.42
N GLY A 55 10.23 -2.08 -6.04
CA GLY A 55 9.58 -3.37 -6.04
C GLY A 55 10.57 -4.53 -6.21
N GLN A 56 10.00 -5.71 -6.42
CA GLN A 56 10.74 -6.93 -6.73
C GLN A 56 10.56 -7.32 -8.21
N ASN A 57 11.43 -8.18 -8.72
CA ASN A 57 11.39 -8.61 -10.11
C ASN A 57 10.46 -9.80 -10.31
N THR A 58 10.39 -10.70 -9.32
CA THR A 58 9.67 -11.97 -9.42
C THR A 58 8.60 -12.14 -8.35
N LEU A 59 7.59 -12.98 -8.64
CA LEU A 59 6.55 -13.34 -7.67
C LEU A 59 7.14 -13.93 -6.38
N GLU A 60 8.18 -14.76 -6.48
CA GLU A 60 8.76 -15.41 -5.31
C GLU A 60 9.49 -14.42 -4.40
N GLU A 61 10.16 -13.40 -4.97
CA GLU A 61 10.74 -12.31 -4.19
C GLU A 61 9.65 -11.51 -3.46
N TYR A 62 8.52 -11.22 -4.11
CA TYR A 62 7.37 -10.58 -3.43
C TYR A 62 6.83 -11.42 -2.28
N ARG A 63 6.70 -12.74 -2.45
CA ARG A 63 6.23 -13.65 -1.40
C ARG A 63 7.15 -13.73 -0.19
N ARG A 64 8.45 -13.50 -0.39
CA ARG A 64 9.48 -13.51 0.68
C ARG A 64 9.76 -12.15 1.28
N ASN A 65 9.28 -11.07 0.65
CA ASN A 65 9.55 -9.71 1.09
C ASN A 65 8.65 -9.33 2.28
N PRO A 66 9.22 -9.09 3.48
CA PRO A 66 8.43 -8.70 4.65
C PRO A 66 7.94 -7.25 4.58
N SER A 67 8.41 -6.45 3.61
CA SER A 67 8.16 -5.00 3.56
C SER A 67 6.81 -4.62 2.93
N CYS A 68 6.04 -5.60 2.46
CA CYS A 68 4.76 -5.41 1.76
C CYS A 68 4.82 -4.36 0.63
N SER A 69 5.98 -4.21 -0.04
CA SER A 69 6.27 -3.11 -0.96
C SER A 69 5.18 -2.96 -2.03
N ALA A 70 4.58 -1.77 -2.07
CA ALA A 70 3.55 -1.37 -3.02
C ALA A 70 2.25 -2.22 -3.02
N ALA A 71 2.06 -3.06 -1.99
CA ALA A 71 0.86 -3.86 -1.81
C ALA A 71 -0.27 -3.03 -1.18
N VAL A 72 -1.50 -3.51 -1.34
CA VAL A 72 -2.64 -3.05 -0.55
C VAL A 72 -2.52 -3.57 0.88
N ILE A 73 -2.70 -2.67 1.82
CA ILE A 73 -2.66 -2.95 3.26
C ILE A 73 -4.07 -2.80 3.82
N GLY A 74 -4.48 -3.80 4.58
CA GLY A 74 -5.77 -3.87 5.28
C GLY A 74 -5.90 -5.24 5.98
N ARG A 75 -6.96 -5.50 6.77
CA ARG A 75 -8.15 -4.66 7.00
C ARG A 75 -7.86 -3.35 7.74
N VAL A 76 -6.85 -3.36 8.62
CA VAL A 76 -6.33 -2.18 9.31
C VAL A 76 -4.83 -2.01 9.04
N ALA A 77 -4.48 -0.90 8.39
CA ALA A 77 -3.12 -0.46 8.20
C ALA A 77 -2.51 0.11 9.48
N ASN A 78 -1.17 0.06 9.55
CA ASN A 78 -0.37 0.39 10.72
C ASN A 78 -0.67 -0.54 11.92
N ARG A 79 -0.48 -0.07 13.15
CA ARG A 79 -0.44 -0.91 14.34
C ARG A 79 -1.72 -0.84 15.17
N ILE A 80 -2.15 -1.99 15.67
CA ILE A 80 -3.14 -2.13 16.74
C ILE A 80 -2.41 -2.54 18.02
N ARG A 81 -2.52 -1.70 19.05
CA ARG A 81 -1.87 -1.92 20.36
C ARG A 81 -2.27 -3.30 20.91
N GLY A 82 -1.30 -4.10 21.33
CA GLY A 82 -1.54 -5.42 21.90
C GLY A 82 -2.16 -6.44 20.94
N GLY A 83 -2.37 -6.08 19.67
CA GLY A 83 -3.16 -6.88 18.74
C GLY A 83 -4.58 -7.15 19.23
N GLU A 84 -5.20 -6.21 19.95
CA GLU A 84 -6.55 -6.39 20.47
C GLU A 84 -7.39 -5.12 20.32
N PHE A 85 -8.68 -5.30 20.11
CA PHE A 85 -9.64 -4.21 20.02
C PHE A 85 -11.03 -4.70 20.39
N HIS A 86 -11.97 -3.77 20.58
CA HIS A 86 -13.35 -4.07 20.90
C HIS A 86 -14.28 -3.44 19.87
N VAL A 87 -15.31 -4.18 19.46
CA VAL A 87 -16.43 -3.67 18.66
C VAL A 87 -17.72 -4.10 19.34
N ASN A 88 -18.63 -3.16 19.58
CA ASN A 88 -19.92 -3.42 20.22
C ASN A 88 -19.81 -4.21 21.54
N GLY A 89 -18.76 -3.91 22.33
CA GLY A 89 -18.48 -4.56 23.62
C GLY A 89 -17.86 -5.96 23.52
N ARG A 90 -17.66 -6.51 22.31
CA ARG A 90 -16.99 -7.78 22.08
C ARG A 90 -15.51 -7.57 21.80
N GLY A 91 -14.65 -8.33 22.49
CA GLY A 91 -13.21 -8.33 22.28
C GLY A 91 -12.80 -9.20 21.08
N TYR A 92 -11.79 -8.74 20.35
CA TYR A 92 -11.15 -9.41 19.23
C TYR A 92 -9.64 -9.42 19.43
N TRP A 93 -8.99 -10.52 19.05
CA TRP A 93 -7.56 -10.72 19.17
C TRP A 93 -6.96 -11.07 17.82
N LEU A 94 -5.88 -10.38 17.50
CA LEU A 94 -5.10 -10.51 16.28
C LEU A 94 -3.71 -11.05 16.61
N GLU A 95 -3.02 -11.50 15.56
CA GLU A 95 -1.61 -11.83 15.64
C GLU A 95 -0.77 -10.65 16.13
N ARG A 96 0.15 -10.91 17.06
CA ARG A 96 1.11 -9.91 17.58
C ARG A 96 2.45 -10.00 16.84
N ASN A 97 2.44 -9.66 15.56
CA ASN A 97 3.59 -9.83 14.66
C ASN A 97 4.67 -8.73 14.78
N ASP A 98 4.45 -7.65 15.52
CA ASP A 98 5.45 -6.57 15.68
C ASP A 98 5.45 -6.00 17.10
N ARG A 99 6.53 -6.26 17.85
CA ARG A 99 6.78 -5.68 19.18
C ARG A 99 5.62 -5.84 20.18
N GLY A 100 4.88 -6.95 20.09
CA GLY A 100 3.70 -7.21 20.93
C GLY A 100 2.40 -6.59 20.42
N ASN A 101 2.44 -5.90 19.28
CA ASN A 101 1.31 -5.28 18.59
C ASN A 101 0.99 -6.03 17.28
N CYS A 102 -0.18 -5.76 16.69
CA CYS A 102 -0.53 -6.24 15.35
C CYS A 102 -0.23 -5.15 14.31
N LEU A 103 0.76 -5.37 13.45
CA LEU A 103 1.14 -4.48 12.35
C LEU A 103 0.51 -4.99 11.05
N HIS A 104 -0.17 -4.09 10.34
CA HIS A 104 -0.73 -4.32 9.01
C HIS A 104 -1.64 -5.55 8.95
N SER A 105 -2.42 -5.76 10.02
CA SER A 105 -3.32 -6.90 10.18
C SER A 105 -2.64 -8.27 10.25
N GLY A 106 -1.30 -8.34 10.34
CA GLY A 106 -0.58 -9.62 10.43
C GLY A 106 -0.91 -10.56 9.27
N SER A 107 -1.10 -11.85 9.57
CA SER A 107 -1.51 -12.89 8.61
C SER A 107 -2.89 -12.66 7.96
N ALA A 108 -3.75 -11.83 8.56
CA ALA A 108 -4.99 -11.34 7.96
C ALA A 108 -4.77 -10.30 6.86
N GLY A 109 -3.54 -9.80 6.74
CA GLY A 109 -3.13 -8.73 5.84
C GLY A 109 -3.46 -9.02 4.37
N TYR A 110 -3.89 -7.99 3.64
CA TYR A 110 -4.20 -8.13 2.20
C TYR A 110 -2.95 -8.23 1.30
N ALA A 111 -1.77 -7.90 1.81
CA ALA A 111 -0.53 -7.90 1.04
C ALA A 111 -0.11 -9.28 0.50
N THR A 112 -0.63 -10.37 1.07
CA THR A 112 -0.31 -11.75 0.68
C THR A 112 -1.47 -12.49 0.02
N LYS A 113 -2.59 -11.82 -0.23
CA LYS A 113 -3.79 -12.43 -0.83
C LYS A 113 -3.74 -12.28 -2.36
N ASN A 114 -4.20 -13.28 -3.10
CA ASN A 114 -4.28 -13.21 -4.57
C ASN A 114 -5.66 -12.71 -4.99
N PHE A 115 -5.76 -11.43 -5.35
CA PHE A 115 -7.02 -10.81 -5.74
C PHE A 115 -7.52 -11.35 -7.09
N HIS A 116 -8.84 -11.32 -7.28
CA HIS A 116 -9.45 -11.60 -8.58
C HIS A 116 -9.57 -10.31 -9.38
N ILE A 117 -9.38 -10.37 -10.71
CA ILE A 117 -9.74 -9.24 -11.58
C ILE A 117 -11.26 -9.22 -11.73
N ALA A 118 -11.91 -8.16 -11.26
CA ALA A 118 -13.35 -7.98 -11.38
C ALA A 118 -13.75 -7.34 -12.72
N ALA A 119 -12.99 -6.32 -13.14
CA ALA A 119 -13.19 -5.61 -14.40
C ALA A 119 -11.94 -4.80 -14.77
N GLY A 120 -11.83 -4.33 -16.01
CA GLY A 120 -10.73 -3.46 -16.43
C GLY A 120 -10.88 -2.93 -17.87
N GLY A 121 -10.05 -1.93 -18.18
CA GLY A 121 -9.96 -1.25 -19.46
C GLY A 121 -8.51 -1.17 -19.94
N ASP A 122 -8.20 -0.14 -20.73
CA ASP A 122 -6.83 0.14 -21.18
C ASP A 122 -6.05 1.00 -20.17
N ASP A 123 -6.75 1.85 -19.42
CA ASP A 123 -6.24 2.80 -18.45
C ASP A 123 -6.58 2.45 -16.99
N TRP A 124 -7.38 1.41 -16.74
CA TRP A 124 -7.79 1.01 -15.38
C TRP A 124 -8.00 -0.49 -15.18
N VAL A 125 -7.97 -0.93 -13.92
CA VAL A 125 -8.30 -2.29 -13.48
C VAL A 125 -8.91 -2.27 -12.08
N THR A 126 -9.97 -3.04 -11.86
CA THR A 126 -10.55 -3.30 -10.53
C THR A 126 -10.23 -4.72 -10.09
N LEU A 127 -9.62 -4.84 -8.92
CA LEU A 127 -9.33 -6.08 -8.23
C LEU A 127 -10.32 -6.30 -7.09
N TYR A 128 -10.70 -7.54 -6.85
CA TYR A 128 -11.66 -7.95 -5.83
C TYR A 128 -11.08 -9.01 -4.90
N TRP A 129 -11.37 -8.86 -3.61
CA TRP A 129 -11.08 -9.86 -2.58
C TRP A 129 -12.28 -9.99 -1.64
N LYS A 130 -12.63 -11.22 -1.27
CA LYS A 130 -13.54 -11.48 -0.15
C LYS A 130 -12.73 -12.05 1.00
N ASP A 131 -12.78 -11.35 2.12
CA ASP A 131 -12.14 -11.80 3.35
C ASP A 131 -12.93 -12.93 4.00
N SER A 132 -12.24 -13.82 4.71
CA SER A 132 -12.88 -14.86 5.52
C SER A 132 -12.85 -14.45 6.99
N ALA A 133 -13.98 -14.58 7.71
CA ALA A 133 -14.13 -14.22 9.12
C ALA A 133 -13.13 -14.89 10.11
N ALA A 134 -12.30 -15.82 9.65
CA ALA A 134 -11.32 -16.56 10.47
C ALA A 134 -10.07 -15.75 10.84
N ASP A 135 -9.87 -14.57 10.23
CA ASP A 135 -8.62 -13.81 10.29
C ASP A 135 -8.56 -12.83 11.50
N GLY A 136 -9.34 -13.09 12.55
CA GLY A 136 -9.33 -12.36 13.83
C GLY A 136 -10.14 -11.05 13.85
N PHE A 137 -10.63 -10.59 12.70
CA PHE A 137 -11.57 -9.48 12.60
C PHE A 137 -13.05 -9.94 12.63
N PRO A 138 -13.99 -9.06 13.03
CA PRO A 138 -15.42 -9.34 12.91
C PRO A 138 -15.84 -9.60 11.47
N ASP A 139 -16.43 -10.78 11.22
CA ASP A 139 -17.13 -11.18 9.99
C ASP A 139 -16.40 -10.91 8.66
N SER A 140 -17.06 -11.26 7.57
CA SER A 140 -16.49 -11.14 6.22
C SER A 140 -16.59 -9.69 5.72
N VAL A 141 -15.67 -9.32 4.83
CA VAL A 141 -15.75 -8.06 4.08
C VAL A 141 -15.52 -8.35 2.61
N SER A 142 -16.19 -7.58 1.75
CA SER A 142 -15.90 -7.53 0.32
C SER A 142 -15.08 -6.27 0.03
N LEU A 143 -13.90 -6.43 -0.58
CA LEU A 143 -12.99 -5.36 -0.94
C LEU A 143 -12.84 -5.28 -2.47
N GLU A 144 -13.05 -4.09 -3.02
CA GLU A 144 -12.68 -3.72 -4.37
C GLU A 144 -11.57 -2.65 -4.32
N VAL A 145 -10.54 -2.83 -5.14
CA VAL A 145 -9.45 -1.86 -5.34
C VAL A 145 -9.35 -1.54 -6.82
N THR A 146 -9.63 -0.30 -7.19
CA THR A 146 -9.52 0.17 -8.57
C THR A 146 -8.26 1.01 -8.72
N TYR A 147 -7.40 0.62 -9.65
CA TYR A 147 -6.27 1.41 -10.12
C TYR A 147 -6.61 2.02 -11.46
N ARG A 148 -6.27 3.30 -11.68
CA ARG A 148 -6.44 3.98 -12.96
C ARG A 148 -5.32 4.98 -13.21
N VAL A 149 -4.73 4.94 -14.41
CA VAL A 149 -3.87 6.01 -14.90
C VAL A 149 -4.76 7.03 -15.59
N THR A 150 -4.79 8.26 -15.08
CA THR A 150 -5.64 9.34 -15.61
C THR A 150 -4.94 10.06 -16.76
N GLU A 151 -5.68 10.86 -17.53
CA GLU A 151 -5.13 11.63 -18.66
C GLU A 151 -4.13 12.72 -18.22
N ASP A 152 -4.18 13.16 -16.96
CA ASP A 152 -3.28 14.15 -16.36
C ASP A 152 -2.10 13.53 -15.59
N ASP A 153 -1.69 12.32 -16.00
CA ASP A 153 -0.54 11.59 -15.45
C ASP A 153 -0.61 11.34 -13.93
N ALA A 154 -1.79 10.99 -13.42
CA ALA A 154 -1.96 10.50 -12.05
C ALA A 154 -2.30 9.00 -12.01
N LEU A 155 -1.83 8.31 -10.96
CA LEU A 155 -2.32 6.99 -10.59
C LEU A 155 -3.37 7.13 -9.48
N ASP A 156 -4.64 7.04 -9.87
CA ASP A 156 -5.80 7.06 -8.96
C ASP A 156 -5.99 5.66 -8.37
N ILE A 157 -6.11 5.58 -7.04
CA ILE A 157 -6.40 4.35 -6.30
C ILE A 157 -7.69 4.54 -5.50
N ARG A 158 -8.69 3.73 -5.80
CA ARG A 158 -9.99 3.77 -5.11
C ARG A 158 -10.22 2.47 -4.36
N TYR A 159 -10.57 2.61 -3.09
CA TYR A 159 -10.94 1.49 -2.22
C TYR A 159 -12.44 1.52 -1.97
N ARG A 160 -13.09 0.37 -2.12
CA ARG A 160 -14.47 0.17 -1.67
C ARG A 160 -14.51 -1.11 -0.86
N LEU A 161 -14.78 -0.98 0.43
CA LEU A 161 -14.92 -2.11 1.35
C LEU A 161 -16.32 -2.10 1.94
N VAL A 162 -17.00 -3.25 1.87
CA VAL A 162 -18.35 -3.45 2.40
C VAL A 162 -18.28 -4.55 3.46
N PRO A 163 -18.47 -4.23 4.74
CA PRO A 163 -18.47 -5.22 5.79
C PRO A 163 -19.86 -5.83 6.02
N GLU A 164 -19.91 -7.09 6.44
CA GLU A 164 -21.16 -7.77 6.83
C GLU A 164 -21.62 -7.34 8.25
N GLU A 165 -20.69 -6.93 9.11
CA GLU A 165 -20.92 -6.44 10.48
C GLU A 165 -19.96 -5.28 10.82
N ASP A 166 -20.19 -4.58 11.93
CA ASP A 166 -19.30 -3.51 12.37
C ASP A 166 -17.84 -4.01 12.53
N THR A 167 -16.89 -3.33 11.88
CA THR A 167 -15.49 -3.73 11.87
C THR A 167 -14.59 -2.51 11.63
N PRO A 168 -13.38 -2.44 12.25
CA PRO A 168 -12.44 -1.37 11.96
C PRO A 168 -11.87 -1.54 10.55
N VAL A 169 -11.74 -0.43 9.82
CA VAL A 169 -11.19 -0.40 8.46
C VAL A 169 -10.23 0.77 8.32
N ASN A 170 -9.03 0.50 7.83
CA ASN A 170 -8.05 1.51 7.46
C ASN A 170 -7.19 0.94 6.33
N LEU A 171 -7.44 1.39 5.09
CA LEU A 171 -6.79 0.85 3.89
C LEU A 171 -5.77 1.84 3.34
N THR A 172 -4.66 1.33 2.81
CA THR A 172 -3.66 2.13 2.09
C THR A 172 -2.94 1.28 1.05
N ASN A 173 -2.12 1.90 0.21
CA ASN A 173 -1.08 1.23 -0.56
C ASN A 173 0.28 1.52 0.11
N HIS A 174 1.20 0.56 0.10
CA HIS A 174 2.52 0.67 0.71
C HIS A 174 3.66 0.95 -0.30
N ALA A 175 3.38 1.74 -1.33
CA ALA A 175 4.38 2.09 -2.34
C ALA A 175 5.53 2.88 -1.74
N TYR A 176 6.75 2.49 -2.12
CA TYR A 176 7.97 3.23 -1.82
C TYR A 176 8.43 3.87 -3.11
N PHE A 177 8.68 5.17 -3.08
CA PHE A 177 9.02 5.94 -4.27
C PHE A 177 10.50 6.30 -4.30
N ASN A 178 11.11 6.17 -5.47
CA ASN A 178 12.33 6.86 -5.81
C ASN A 178 12.17 7.54 -7.17
N LEU A 179 11.92 8.86 -7.13
CA LEU A 179 11.75 9.71 -8.32
C LEU A 179 12.98 9.77 -9.23
N SER A 180 14.15 9.31 -8.79
CA SER A 180 15.34 9.22 -9.63
C SER A 180 15.28 8.02 -10.61
N GLY A 181 14.27 7.17 -10.55
CA GLY A 181 14.18 5.97 -11.39
C GLY A 181 15.32 4.97 -11.16
N GLY A 182 15.84 4.89 -9.93
CA GLY A 182 16.97 4.03 -9.56
C GLY A 182 18.37 4.57 -9.95
N ARG A 183 18.45 5.78 -10.51
CA ARG A 183 19.75 6.47 -10.76
C ARG A 183 20.52 6.79 -9.47
N ASP A 184 19.79 7.19 -8.43
CA ASP A 184 20.35 7.50 -7.13
C ASP A 184 20.17 6.29 -6.19
N ALA A 185 21.18 6.05 -5.35
CA ALA A 185 21.17 4.93 -4.41
C ALA A 185 20.19 5.14 -3.23
N ASP A 186 19.82 6.39 -2.97
CA ASP A 186 18.93 6.80 -1.88
C ASP A 186 17.99 7.93 -2.33
N VAL A 187 17.12 8.38 -1.42
CA VAL A 187 16.16 9.47 -1.63
C VAL A 187 16.58 10.77 -0.96
N LEU A 188 17.81 10.87 -0.42
CA LEU A 188 18.22 11.99 0.43
C LEU A 188 18.27 13.33 -0.32
N ASN A 189 18.36 13.29 -1.65
CA ASN A 189 18.29 14.47 -2.52
C ASN A 189 16.86 14.90 -2.87
N HIS A 190 15.85 14.11 -2.55
CA HIS A 190 14.46 14.45 -2.84
C HIS A 190 14.00 15.60 -1.96
N GLU A 191 13.20 16.48 -2.55
CA GLU A 191 12.53 17.55 -1.83
C GLU A 191 11.12 17.11 -1.40
N LEU A 192 10.84 17.21 -0.10
CA LEU A 192 9.56 16.86 0.49
C LEU A 192 8.85 18.13 0.98
N ARG A 193 7.53 18.17 0.80
CA ARG A 193 6.62 19.10 1.49
C ARG A 193 5.40 18.32 1.97
N LEU A 194 5.08 18.45 3.24
CA LEU A 194 3.89 17.87 3.87
C LEU A 194 2.97 19.01 4.34
N MET A 195 1.72 18.99 3.88
CA MET A 195 0.70 19.95 4.31
C MET A 195 0.11 19.53 5.67
N ALA A 196 0.97 19.42 6.69
CA ALA A 196 0.60 18.94 8.02
C ALA A 196 1.32 19.72 9.11
N ASP A 197 0.56 20.39 9.98
CA ASP A 197 1.09 21.18 11.10
C ASP A 197 1.39 20.33 12.35
N PHE A 198 0.94 19.07 12.37
CA PHE A 198 1.05 18.17 13.51
C PHE A 198 1.46 16.76 13.09
N TYR A 199 2.10 16.04 14.01
CA TYR A 199 2.43 14.63 13.88
C TYR A 199 2.03 13.85 15.15
N THR A 200 2.08 12.52 15.06
CA THR A 200 1.76 11.60 16.15
C THR A 200 3.04 10.96 16.70
N PRO A 201 3.59 11.44 17.84
CA PRO A 201 4.76 10.83 18.44
C PRO A 201 4.49 9.38 18.81
N ALA A 202 5.39 8.48 18.40
CA ALA A 202 5.32 7.07 18.71
C ALA A 202 6.18 6.73 19.93
N ALA A 203 5.68 5.82 20.77
CA ALA A 203 6.45 5.19 21.84
C ALA A 203 7.44 4.15 21.25
N PRO A 204 8.37 3.58 22.04
CA PRO A 204 9.35 2.60 21.53
C PRO A 204 8.75 1.36 20.86
N ASP A 205 7.52 1.00 21.25
CA ASP A 205 6.71 -0.07 20.64
C ASP A 205 6.04 0.35 19.31
N MET A 206 6.32 1.58 18.84
CA MET A 206 5.78 2.24 17.65
C MET A 206 4.28 2.55 17.72
N ILE A 207 3.65 2.45 18.90
CA ILE A 207 2.26 2.90 19.06
C ILE A 207 2.24 4.40 19.35
N PRO A 208 1.31 5.18 18.77
CA PRO A 208 1.12 6.56 19.14
C PRO A 208 0.94 6.72 20.66
N THR A 209 1.61 7.73 21.21
CA THR A 209 1.51 8.10 22.63
C THR A 209 0.13 8.66 22.99
N GLY A 210 -0.66 9.05 21.98
CA GLY A 210 -1.92 9.79 22.13
C GLY A 210 -1.73 11.31 22.00
N GLU A 211 -0.49 11.80 21.99
CA GLU A 211 -0.18 13.20 21.73
C GLU A 211 -0.36 13.55 20.25
N ILE A 212 -0.86 14.76 19.98
CA ILE A 212 -0.84 15.40 18.67
C ILE A 212 0.09 16.59 18.79
N ARG A 213 1.35 16.43 18.34
CA ARG A 213 2.41 17.42 18.56
C ARG A 213 2.63 18.26 17.33
N LYS A 214 2.84 19.57 17.50
CA LYS A 214 3.22 20.47 16.40
C LYS A 214 4.55 20.02 15.77
N VAL A 215 4.65 20.14 14.45
CA VAL A 215 5.92 19.89 13.74
C VAL A 215 6.90 21.06 13.88
N GLU A 216 6.39 22.27 14.09
CA GLU A 216 7.17 23.50 14.26
C GLU A 216 8.29 23.33 15.29
N GLY A 217 9.52 23.66 14.89
CA GLY A 217 10.72 23.54 15.75
C GLY A 217 11.27 22.11 15.87
N THR A 218 10.79 21.14 15.09
CA THR A 218 11.32 19.77 15.03
C THR A 218 11.94 19.46 13.66
N ASN A 219 12.74 18.38 13.58
CA ASN A 219 13.24 17.86 12.30
C ASN A 219 12.14 17.31 11.37
N LEU A 220 10.91 17.19 11.85
CA LEU A 220 9.75 16.74 11.08
C LEU A 220 8.97 17.91 10.45
N ASP A 221 9.44 19.16 10.60
CA ASP A 221 8.83 20.31 9.95
C ASP A 221 9.15 20.35 8.44
N PHE A 222 8.22 19.75 7.68
CA PHE A 222 8.17 19.76 6.22
C PHE A 222 7.01 20.64 5.70
N THR A 223 6.52 21.60 6.49
CA THR A 223 5.45 22.52 6.03
C THR A 223 5.91 23.37 4.85
N GLY A 224 7.20 23.74 4.84
CA GLY A 224 7.96 24.21 3.69
C GLY A 224 8.64 23.06 2.94
N ARG A 225 8.97 23.30 1.66
CA ARG A 225 9.71 22.33 0.85
C ARG A 225 11.17 22.25 1.33
N ARG A 226 11.65 21.04 1.62
CA ARG A 226 13.01 20.79 2.13
C ARG A 226 13.61 19.50 1.59
N LYS A 227 14.93 19.44 1.47
CA LYS A 227 15.61 18.18 1.14
C LYS A 227 15.61 17.23 2.33
N LEU A 228 15.45 15.93 2.05
CA LEU A 228 15.49 14.91 3.10
C LEU A 228 16.86 14.86 3.82
N SER A 229 17.97 15.07 3.10
CA SER A 229 19.35 15.15 3.65
C SER A 229 19.59 16.26 4.67
N GLU A 230 18.71 17.26 4.78
CA GLU A 230 18.89 18.34 5.76
C GLU A 230 18.45 17.97 7.17
N VAL A 231 17.71 16.87 7.33
CA VAL A 231 17.05 16.50 8.59
C VAL A 231 17.20 15.03 8.99
N LEU A 232 17.59 14.17 8.04
CA LEU A 232 17.87 12.75 8.25
C LEU A 232 19.35 12.49 8.51
#